data_AF-A0A8D4Z5A4-F1
#
_entry.id   AF-A0A8D4Z5A4-F1
#
_cell.length_a   1.000
_cell.length_b   1.000
_cell.length_c   1.000
_cell.angle_alpha   90.00
_cell.angle_beta   90.00
_cell.angle_gamma   90.00
#
_symmetry.space_group_name_H-M   'P 1'
#
loop_
_entity.id
_entity.type
_entity.pdbx_description
1 polymer ?
#
loop_
_entity_poly.entity_id
_entity_poly.type
_entity_poly.pdbx_seq_one_letter_code
_entity_poly.pdbx_strand_id
1 'polypeptide(L)'
;MATPGDSSVSPDRWSRGAPFVARTATIHRPLGPVAYDCVKVIVVRDGSAFLFSEFGQQTVKPGDVILLGANVLAGSEPEGHITVTTIYLDTDYMLDQVRWQYAAYLEDRLDAQEF
;
A
#
# COMPACT_ATOMS: atom_id res chain seq x y z
N MET A 1 11.53 30.52 -2.07
CA MET A 1 10.22 30.80 -1.48
C MET A 1 9.17 30.25 -2.43
N ALA A 2 8.88 28.95 -2.29
CA ALA A 2 7.84 28.24 -3.02
C ALA A 2 7.04 27.49 -1.95
N THR A 3 5.77 27.81 -1.84
CA THR A 3 4.83 27.17 -0.92
C THR A 3 4.70 25.69 -1.31
N PRO A 4 4.96 24.73 -0.42
CA PRO A 4 4.69 23.33 -0.71
C PRO A 4 3.19 23.17 -0.90
N GLY A 5 2.81 22.61 -2.05
CA GLY A 5 1.43 22.20 -2.32
C GLY A 5 0.96 21.30 -1.19
N ASP A 6 -0.14 21.72 -0.60
CA ASP A 6 -0.87 21.04 0.46
C ASP A 6 -1.34 19.67 -0.06
N SER A 7 -0.51 18.65 0.12
CA SER A 7 -0.91 17.24 0.03
C SER A 7 -1.05 16.69 1.44
N SER A 8 -1.75 17.42 2.31
CA SER A 8 -2.37 16.84 3.50
C SER A 8 -3.57 16.01 3.05
N VAL A 9 -3.31 14.83 2.48
CA VAL A 9 -4.27 13.74 2.65
C VAL A 9 -4.11 13.31 4.11
N SER A 10 -4.80 14.02 5.01
CA SER A 10 -5.00 13.54 6.38
C SER A 10 -5.53 12.11 6.29
N PRO A 11 -4.87 11.11 6.92
CA PRO A 11 -5.30 9.72 6.87
C PRO A 11 -6.66 9.49 7.53
N ASP A 12 -7.15 10.44 8.31
CA ASP A 12 -8.19 10.25 9.34
C ASP A 12 -9.62 9.96 8.83
N ARG A 13 -9.82 9.54 7.58
CA ARG A 13 -11.16 9.34 7.01
C ARG A 13 -11.27 8.25 5.96
N TRP A 14 -10.63 7.10 6.13
CA TRP A 14 -11.13 5.90 5.43
C TRP A 14 -12.49 5.56 6.03
N SER A 15 -13.49 5.57 5.15
CA SER A 15 -14.89 5.19 5.33
C SER A 15 -15.16 4.36 6.59
N ARG A 16 -15.87 4.94 7.57
CA ARG A 16 -16.42 4.20 8.71
C ARG A 16 -17.23 2.99 8.18
N GLY A 17 -16.65 1.79 8.17
CA GLY A 17 -17.37 0.54 7.93
C GLY A 17 -16.88 -0.41 6.83
N ALA A 18 -15.83 -0.11 6.04
CA ALA A 18 -15.32 -1.05 5.02
C ALA A 18 -13.93 -1.60 5.38
N PRO A 19 -13.73 -2.93 5.45
CA PRO A 19 -12.45 -3.54 5.86
C PRO A 19 -11.31 -3.34 4.85
N PHE A 20 -11.66 -3.10 3.58
CA PHE A 20 -10.71 -2.74 2.54
C PHE A 20 -11.39 -1.94 1.43
N VAL A 21 -10.58 -1.23 0.65
CA VAL A 21 -11.02 -0.49 -0.54
C VAL A 21 -10.03 -0.74 -1.67
N ALA A 22 -10.54 -1.08 -2.85
CA ALA A 22 -9.74 -1.16 -4.06
C ALA A 22 -9.91 0.11 -4.91
N ARG A 23 -8.80 0.69 -5.38
CA ARG A 23 -8.80 1.82 -6.32
C ARG A 23 -7.83 1.58 -7.45
N THR A 24 -8.27 1.84 -8.67
CA THR A 24 -7.41 1.85 -9.84
C THR A 24 -7.08 3.29 -10.22
N ALA A 25 -5.81 3.57 -10.48
CA ALA A 25 -5.35 4.88 -10.90
C ALA A 25 -4.17 4.77 -11.88
N THR A 26 -4.08 5.74 -12.79
CA THR A 26 -2.93 5.93 -13.68
C THR A 26 -2.13 7.14 -13.21
N ILE A 27 -0.85 6.92 -12.94
CA ILE A 27 0.07 7.90 -12.36
C ILE A 27 1.12 8.22 -13.42
N HIS A 28 1.32 9.52 -13.68
CA HIS A 28 2.25 10.01 -14.70
C HIS A 28 3.41 10.83 -14.12
N ARG A 29 3.39 11.07 -12.80
CA ARG A 29 4.37 11.91 -12.12
C ARG A 29 4.98 11.15 -10.95
N PRO A 30 6.23 11.46 -10.58
CA PRO A 30 6.85 10.89 -9.39
C PRO A 30 5.98 11.13 -8.16
N LEU A 31 5.84 10.09 -7.35
CA LEU A 31 5.28 10.16 -6.01
C LEU A 31 6.45 10.07 -5.03
N GLY A 32 6.62 11.13 -4.23
CA GLY A 32 7.64 11.13 -3.17
C GLY A 32 7.37 10.06 -2.10
N PRO A 33 8.35 9.77 -1.23
CA PRO A 33 8.18 8.77 -0.19
C PRO A 33 7.05 9.15 0.77
N VAL A 34 6.05 8.27 0.92
CA VAL A 34 4.90 8.43 1.83
C VAL A 34 4.65 7.11 2.56
N ALA A 35 4.43 7.20 3.87
CA ALA A 35 4.02 6.08 4.71
C ALA A 35 2.50 6.17 4.97
N TYR A 36 1.81 5.03 4.86
CA TYR A 36 0.39 4.90 5.16
C TYR A 36 0.22 4.00 6.37
N ASP A 37 -0.73 4.26 7.24
CA ASP A 37 -1.07 3.46 8.42
C ASP A 37 -1.92 2.20 8.11
N CYS A 38 -2.06 1.86 6.83
CA CYS A 38 -2.73 0.67 6.32
C CYS A 38 -1.80 -0.17 5.46
N VAL A 39 -2.13 -1.45 5.29
CA VAL A 39 -1.44 -2.36 4.37
C VAL A 39 -1.90 -2.04 2.94
N LYS A 40 -0.97 -2.04 1.98
CA LYS A 40 -1.28 -1.84 0.56
C LYS A 40 -0.86 -3.05 -0.26
N VAL A 41 -1.81 -3.61 -0.99
CA VAL A 41 -1.54 -4.56 -2.08
C VAL A 41 -1.71 -3.83 -3.39
N ILE A 42 -0.63 -3.69 -4.15
CA ILE A 42 -0.59 -2.91 -5.40
C ILE A 42 -0.34 -3.88 -6.55
N VAL A 43 -1.29 -3.98 -7.47
CA VAL A 43 -1.16 -4.78 -8.69
C VAL A 43 -0.88 -3.85 -9.86
N VAL A 44 0.23 -4.05 -10.56
CA VAL A 44 0.56 -3.28 -11.76
C VAL A 44 -0.25 -3.81 -12.94
N ARG A 45 -1.02 -2.92 -13.57
CA ARG A 45 -1.96 -3.23 -14.66
C ARG A 45 -1.40 -2.86 -16.03
N ASP A 46 -0.63 -1.79 -16.10
CA ASP A 46 -0.05 -1.25 -17.34
C ASP A 46 1.11 -0.29 -17.02
N GLY A 47 2.03 -0.09 -17.97
CA GLY A 47 3.21 0.76 -17.79
C GLY A 47 4.26 0.19 -16.82
N SER A 48 5.23 1.01 -16.43
CA SER A 48 6.29 0.62 -15.49
C SER A 48 6.72 1.79 -14.61
N ALA A 49 7.37 1.47 -13.49
CA ALA A 49 7.93 2.46 -12.59
C ALA A 49 9.13 1.91 -11.81
N PHE A 50 9.96 2.80 -11.30
CA PHE A 50 10.87 2.49 -10.21
C PHE A 50 10.14 2.68 -8.88
N LEU A 51 10.04 1.64 -8.08
CA LEU A 51 9.57 1.69 -6.70
C LEU A 51 10.78 1.90 -5.79
N PHE A 52 10.64 2.81 -4.83
CA PHE A 52 11.65 3.09 -3.81
C PHE A 52 11.05 2.84 -2.44
N SER A 53 11.79 2.16 -1.58
CA SER A 53 11.44 1.97 -0.17
C SER A 53 12.69 1.83 0.68
N GLU A 54 12.54 1.64 1.98
CA GLU A 54 13.65 1.29 2.89
C GLU A 54 14.41 0.01 2.47
N PHE A 55 13.78 -0.86 1.68
CA PHE A 55 14.38 -2.09 1.15
C PHE A 55 15.15 -1.89 -0.16
N GLY A 56 15.26 -0.65 -0.64
CA GLY A 56 15.97 -0.28 -1.87
C GLY A 56 15.04 0.08 -3.02
N GLN A 57 15.60 0.02 -4.23
CA GLN A 57 14.93 0.37 -5.48
C GLN A 57 14.67 -0.88 -6.32
N GLN A 58 13.45 -0.99 -6.85
CA GLN A 58 13.06 -2.09 -7.73
C GLN A 58 12.22 -1.58 -8.90
N THR A 59 12.47 -2.08 -10.10
CA THR A 59 11.61 -1.83 -11.25
C THR A 59 10.38 -2.73 -11.18
N VAL A 60 9.20 -2.15 -11.42
CA VAL A 60 7.91 -2.86 -11.45
C VAL A 60 7.26 -2.73 -12.82
N LYS A 61 6.60 -3.79 -13.27
CA LYS A 61 5.98 -3.94 -14.61
C LYS A 61 4.63 -4.68 -14.52
N PRO A 62 3.83 -4.72 -15.60
CA PRO A 62 2.51 -5.34 -15.55
C PRO A 62 2.56 -6.80 -15.13
N GLY A 63 1.69 -7.19 -14.20
CA GLY A 63 1.67 -8.51 -13.57
C GLY A 63 2.40 -8.58 -12.22
N ASP A 64 3.25 -7.60 -11.90
CA ASP A 64 3.88 -7.54 -10.58
C ASP A 64 2.85 -7.18 -9.50
N VAL A 65 3.04 -7.78 -8.32
CA VAL A 65 2.27 -7.49 -7.11
C VAL A 65 3.24 -7.00 -6.04
N ILE A 66 2.98 -5.80 -5.54
CA ILE A 66 3.76 -5.16 -4.47
C ILE A 66 2.94 -5.20 -3.19
N LEU A 67 3.56 -5.67 -2.12
CA LEU A 67 3.02 -5.59 -0.77
C LEU A 67 3.81 -4.55 0.02
N LEU A 68 3.11 -3.55 0.55
CA LEU A 68 3.68 -2.59 1.50
C LEU A 68 2.98 -2.74 2.83
N GLY A 69 3.76 -3.01 3.88
CA GLY A 69 3.26 -3.02 5.25
C GLY A 69 2.82 -1.63 5.70
N ALA A 70 2.04 -1.58 6.78
CA ALA A 70 1.70 -0.32 7.42
C ALA A 70 2.98 0.41 7.87
N ASN A 71 2.96 1.73 7.72
CA ASN A 71 4.04 2.67 8.03
C ASN A 71 5.35 2.49 7.21
N VAL A 72 5.37 1.61 6.21
CA VAL A 72 6.50 1.51 5.27
C VAL A 72 6.55 2.77 4.41
N LEU A 73 7.68 3.47 4.47
CA LEU A 73 7.91 4.68 3.67
C LEU A 73 8.28 4.27 2.24
N ALA A 74 7.40 4.51 1.28
CA ALA A 74 7.61 4.14 -0.11
C ALA A 74 7.24 5.26 -1.09
N GLY A 75 7.99 5.37 -2.18
CA GLY A 75 7.77 6.30 -3.30
C GLY A 75 7.87 5.58 -4.64
N SER A 76 7.52 6.27 -5.73
CA SER A 76 7.61 5.69 -7.07
C SER A 76 7.88 6.72 -8.15
N GLU A 77 8.64 6.36 -9.17
CA GLU A 77 8.90 7.14 -10.37
C GLU A 77 8.43 6.38 -11.61
N PRO A 78 7.30 6.77 -12.22
CA PRO A 78 6.81 6.14 -13.45
C PRO A 78 7.75 6.38 -14.63
N GLU A 79 7.96 5.36 -15.46
CA GLU A 79 8.66 5.49 -16.74
C GLU A 79 7.69 5.97 -17.83
N GLY A 80 7.20 7.21 -17.65
CA GLY A 80 6.14 7.81 -18.46
C GLY A 80 4.78 7.70 -17.78
N HIS A 81 4.28 6.48 -17.55
CA HIS A 81 3.09 6.22 -16.75
C HIS A 81 3.10 4.82 -16.13
N ILE A 82 2.31 4.67 -15.07
CA ILE A 82 1.97 3.38 -14.50
C ILE A 82 0.49 3.37 -14.11
N THR A 83 -0.22 2.31 -14.49
CA THR A 83 -1.59 2.05 -14.01
C THR A 83 -1.53 0.95 -12.97
N VAL A 84 -2.04 1.24 -11.77
CA VAL A 84 -2.06 0.29 -10.67
C VAL A 84 -3.47 0.16 -10.10
N THR A 85 -3.80 -1.04 -9.63
CA THR A 85 -4.91 -1.25 -8.70
C THR A 85 -4.32 -1.42 -7.30
N THR A 86 -4.63 -0.49 -6.40
CA THR A 86 -4.22 -0.56 -5.00
C THR A 86 -5.41 -0.96 -4.15
N ILE A 87 -5.25 -2.07 -3.43
CA ILE A 87 -6.12 -2.46 -2.32
C ILE A 87 -5.51 -1.90 -1.05
N TYR A 88 -6.25 -1.00 -0.40
CA TYR A 88 -5.94 -0.47 0.92
C TYR A 88 -6.66 -1.34 1.94
N LEU A 89 -5.91 -1.95 2.83
CA LEU A 89 -6.38 -2.93 3.80
C LEU A 89 -6.17 -2.40 5.20
N ASP A 90 -7.24 -2.37 5.98
CA ASP A 90 -7.16 -2.09 7.40
C ASP A 90 -6.28 -3.16 8.09
N THR A 91 -5.33 -2.72 8.91
CA THR A 91 -4.33 -3.60 9.54
C THR A 91 -4.98 -4.60 10.49
N ASP A 92 -6.00 -4.17 11.22
CA ASP A 92 -6.77 -5.00 12.13
C ASP A 92 -7.52 -6.11 11.35
N TYR A 93 -8.14 -5.74 10.23
CA TYR A 93 -8.75 -6.71 9.32
C TYR A 93 -7.74 -7.71 8.75
N MET A 94 -6.53 -7.26 8.38
CA MET A 94 -5.50 -8.17 7.87
C MET A 94 -5.04 -9.19 8.90
N LEU A 95 -4.82 -8.76 10.14
CA LEU A 95 -4.47 -9.66 11.23
C LEU A 95 -5.60 -10.67 11.51
N ASP A 96 -6.86 -10.24 11.40
CA ASP A 96 -7.99 -11.17 11.47
C ASP A 96 -7.92 -12.22 10.35
N GLN A 97 -7.58 -11.85 9.11
CA GLN A 97 -7.44 -12.84 8.02
C GLN A 97 -6.30 -13.85 8.28
N VAL A 98 -5.15 -13.38 8.78
CA VAL A 98 -4.02 -14.26 9.15
C VAL A 98 -4.44 -15.22 10.26
N ARG A 99 -5.09 -14.72 11.31
CA ARG A 99 -5.63 -15.54 12.39
C ARG A 99 -6.55 -16.63 11.84
N TRP A 100 -7.45 -16.28 10.92
CA TRP A 100 -8.38 -17.26 10.33
C TRP A 100 -7.67 -18.30 9.47
N GLN A 101 -6.66 -17.91 8.69
CA GLN A 101 -5.84 -18.85 7.91
C GLN A 101 -5.10 -19.85 8.80
N TYR A 102 -4.67 -19.41 9.99
CA TYR A 102 -3.94 -20.23 10.97
C TYR A 102 -4.76 -20.49 12.23
N ALA A 103 -6.09 -20.63 12.12
CA ALA A 103 -6.99 -20.73 13.28
C ALA A 103 -6.75 -21.96 14.18
N ALA A 104 -5.99 -22.95 13.70
CA ALA A 104 -5.55 -24.10 14.49
C ALA A 104 -4.32 -23.80 15.38
N TYR A 105 -3.63 -22.68 15.15
CA TYR A 105 -2.35 -22.33 15.77
C TYR A 105 -2.38 -20.97 16.48
N LEU A 106 -3.27 -20.06 16.09
CA LEU A 106 -3.39 -18.72 16.67
C LEU A 106 -4.67 -18.59 17.48
N GLU A 107 -4.55 -18.21 18.76
CA GLU A 107 -5.71 -18.05 19.65
C GLU A 107 -6.42 -16.74 19.33
N ASP A 108 -5.67 -15.64 19.23
CA ASP A 108 -6.23 -14.32 18.93
C ASP A 108 -5.41 -13.51 17.90
N ARG A 109 -5.80 -12.25 17.71
CA ARG A 109 -5.24 -11.33 16.71
C ARG A 109 -3.87 -10.79 17.09
N LEU A 110 -3.53 -10.74 18.38
CA LEU A 110 -2.22 -10.30 18.85
C LEU A 110 -1.15 -11.34 18.49
N ASP A 111 -1.47 -12.63 18.60
CA ASP A 111 -0.58 -13.71 18.16
C ASP A 111 -0.25 -13.62 16.66
N ALA A 112 -1.18 -13.10 15.85
CA ALA A 112 -0.99 -12.91 14.42
C ALA A 112 -0.05 -11.75 14.06
N GLN A 113 0.27 -10.84 15.00
CA GLN A 113 1.14 -9.69 14.73
C GLN A 113 2.61 -10.09 14.54
N GLU A 114 3.02 -11.25 15.06
CA GLU A 114 4.40 -11.72 15.00
C GLU A 114 4.71 -12.57 13.74
N PHE A 115 3.74 -12.74 12.83
CA PHE A 115 3.85 -13.54 11.61
C PHE A 115 4.29 -12.76 10.36
#